data_AF-A0A343TID0-F1
#
_entry.id   AF-A0A343TID0-F1
#
_cell.length_a   1.000
_cell.length_b   1.000
_cell.length_c   1.000
_cell.angle_alpha   90.00
_cell.angle_beta   90.00
_cell.angle_gamma   90.00
#
_symmetry.space_group_name_H-M   'P 1'
#
loop_
_entity.id
_entity.type
_entity.pdbx_description
1 polymer ?
#
loop_
_entity_poly.entity_id
_entity_poly.type
_entity_poly.pdbx_seq_one_letter_code
_entity_poly.pdbx_strand_id
1 'polypeptide(L)'
;MVRWNCGIDGCGAGFDTVEDAIVHQTTEHQRHECNVCGTIVPEGYFAIRHAFEEHTRAEYVRAYDADSTAVRLREQVKEQIESEADLQQVVERLDDARGGGAPSTEGSTERTTESS
;
A
#
# COMPACT_ATOMS: atom_id res chain seq x y z
N MET A 1 -11.99 -5.20 18.23
CA MET A 1 -11.29 -4.60 17.07
C MET A 1 -10.19 -5.55 16.70
N VAL A 2 -10.13 -5.96 15.43
CA VAL A 2 -8.99 -6.75 14.93
C VAL A 2 -7.83 -5.76 14.77
N ARG A 3 -6.66 -6.09 15.34
CA ARG A 3 -5.45 -5.30 15.13
C ARG A 3 -4.68 -5.86 13.96
N TRP A 4 -4.22 -4.98 13.10
CA TRP A 4 -3.37 -5.29 11.97
C TRP A 4 -1.92 -5.17 12.39
N ASN A 5 -1.09 -6.13 11.99
CA ASN A 5 0.34 -6.11 12.30
C ASN A 5 1.16 -6.02 11.01
N CYS A 6 2.24 -5.26 11.04
CA CYS A 6 3.20 -5.24 9.93
C CYS A 6 3.82 -6.63 9.80
N GLY A 7 3.58 -7.27 8.64
CA GLY A 7 4.07 -8.60 8.31
C GLY A 7 5.51 -8.65 7.79
N ILE A 8 6.20 -7.50 7.77
CA ILE A 8 7.61 -7.44 7.37
C ILE A 8 8.46 -7.89 8.55
N ASP A 9 9.39 -8.81 8.27
CA ASP A 9 10.21 -9.44 9.29
C ASP A 9 11.00 -8.40 10.10
N GLY A 10 10.98 -8.55 11.43
CA GLY A 10 11.63 -7.63 12.36
C GLY A 10 10.88 -6.31 12.65
N CYS A 11 9.71 -6.04 12.07
CA CYS A 11 8.94 -4.82 12.37
C CYS A 11 8.01 -4.96 13.58
N GLY A 12 6.97 -5.80 13.47
CA GLY A 12 6.00 -6.02 14.54
C GLY A 12 5.15 -4.81 14.95
N ALA A 13 5.10 -3.76 14.11
CA ALA A 13 4.26 -2.59 14.36
C ALA A 13 2.76 -2.94 14.22
N GLY A 14 1.96 -2.55 15.22
CA GLY A 14 0.52 -2.81 15.26
C GLY A 14 -0.31 -1.55 14.97
N PHE A 15 -1.40 -1.73 14.23
CA PHE A 15 -2.30 -0.68 13.77
C PHE A 15 -3.76 -1.08 13.99
N ASP A 16 -4.62 -0.07 14.13
CA ASP A 16 -6.06 -0.28 14.29
C ASP A 16 -6.78 -0.40 12.94
N THR A 17 -6.17 0.08 11.86
CA THR A 17 -6.69 0.00 10.49
C THR A 17 -5.69 -0.69 9.55
N VAL A 18 -6.20 -1.30 8.48
CA VAL A 18 -5.37 -1.95 7.47
C VAL A 18 -4.65 -0.90 6.61
N GLU A 19 -5.30 0.24 6.36
CA GLU A 19 -4.76 1.36 5.61
C GLU A 19 -3.51 1.92 6.29
N ASP A 20 -3.54 2.09 7.62
CA ASP A 20 -2.36 2.54 8.38
C ASP A 20 -1.20 1.55 8.27
N ALA A 21 -1.49 0.24 8.30
CA ALA A 21 -0.48 -0.79 8.14
C ALA A 21 0.15 -0.76 6.72
N ILE A 22 -0.65 -0.55 5.67
CA ILE A 22 -0.14 -0.46 4.28
C ILE A 22 0.67 0.81 4.07
N VAL A 23 0.21 1.95 4.59
CA VAL A 23 0.95 3.22 4.52
C VAL A 23 2.31 3.06 5.20
N HIS A 24 2.34 2.51 6.42
CA HIS A 24 3.57 2.22 7.15
C HIS A 24 4.53 1.31 6.36
N GLN A 25 4.03 0.20 5.78
CA GLN A 25 4.84 -0.68 4.92
C GLN A 25 5.47 0.06 3.75
N THR A 26 4.83 1.11 3.25
CA THR A 26 5.29 1.83 2.06
C THR A 26 6.26 2.99 2.38
N THR A 27 6.14 3.59 3.57
CA THR A 27 6.94 4.76 3.97
C THR A 27 8.10 4.41 4.88
N GLU A 28 7.95 3.42 5.76
CA GLU A 28 8.93 3.09 6.79
C GLU A 28 9.85 1.92 6.42
N HIS A 29 9.51 1.18 5.35
CA HIS A 29 10.30 0.04 4.88
C HIS A 29 11.00 0.32 3.56
N GLN A 30 12.14 -0.35 3.37
CA GLN A 30 12.92 -0.25 2.15
C GLN A 30 12.17 -0.94 1.01
N ARG A 31 12.25 -0.33 -0.18
CA ARG A 31 11.75 -0.96 -1.39
C ARG A 31 12.69 -2.08 -1.82
N HIS A 32 12.14 -3.11 -2.45
CA HIS A 32 12.93 -4.21 -3.01
C HIS A 32 12.69 -4.37 -4.50
N GLU A 33 13.61 -5.08 -5.14
CA GLU A 33 13.52 -5.44 -6.54
C GLU A 33 12.67 -6.70 -6.73
N CYS A 34 11.68 -6.66 -7.62
CA CYS A 34 10.93 -7.85 -7.98
C CYS A 34 11.83 -8.84 -8.74
N ASN A 35 12.02 -10.05 -8.23
CA ASN A 35 12.87 -11.08 -8.85
C ASN A 35 12.34 -11.59 -10.21
N VAL A 36 11.09 -11.27 -10.56
CA VAL A 36 10.50 -11.67 -11.85
C VAL A 36 10.83 -10.67 -12.96
N CYS A 37 10.72 -9.37 -12.70
CA CYS A 37 10.83 -8.32 -13.73
C CYS A 37 11.86 -7.21 -13.45
N GLY A 38 12.46 -7.17 -12.26
CA GLY A 38 13.46 -6.16 -11.88
C GLY A 38 12.88 -4.80 -11.46
N THR A 39 11.56 -4.65 -11.36
CA THR A 39 10.94 -3.39 -10.92
C THR A 39 11.13 -3.18 -9.42
N ILE A 40 11.44 -1.95 -9.00
CA ILE A 40 11.52 -1.56 -7.58
C ILE A 40 10.12 -1.32 -7.03
N VAL A 41 9.68 -2.15 -6.10
CA VAL A 41 8.35 -2.11 -5.48
C VAL A 41 8.45 -1.95 -3.95
N PRO A 42 7.47 -1.30 -3.30
CA PRO A 42 7.41 -1.28 -1.83
C PRO A 42 7.24 -2.68 -1.25
N GLU A 43 7.81 -2.92 -0.07
CA GLU A 43 7.60 -4.15 0.69
C GLU A 43 6.16 -4.30 1.18
N GLY A 44 5.85 -5.50 1.69
CA GLY A 44 4.52 -5.79 2.25
C GLY A 44 3.45 -5.99 1.17
N TYR A 45 2.29 -5.37 1.37
CA TYR A 45 1.10 -5.59 0.53
C TYR A 45 1.35 -5.28 -0.96
N PHE A 46 2.02 -4.17 -1.28
CA PHE A 46 2.24 -3.78 -2.68
C PHE A 46 3.13 -4.76 -3.44
N ALA A 47 4.10 -5.39 -2.77
CA ALA A 47 4.90 -6.46 -3.38
C ALA A 47 4.09 -7.72 -3.66
N ILE A 48 3.22 -8.12 -2.71
CA ILE A 48 2.30 -9.25 -2.91
C ILE A 48 1.36 -8.94 -4.07
N ARG A 49 0.74 -7.76 -4.09
CA ARG A 49 -0.16 -7.36 -5.16
C ARG A 49 0.53 -7.36 -6.52
N HIS A 50 1.70 -6.72 -6.62
CA HIS A 50 2.49 -6.72 -7.86
C HIS A 50 2.80 -8.14 -8.34
N ALA A 51 3.23 -9.04 -7.43
CA ALA A 51 3.57 -10.41 -7.77
C ALA A 51 2.40 -11.22 -8.35
N PHE A 52 1.16 -10.98 -7.91
CA PHE A 52 0.00 -11.76 -8.32
C PHE A 52 -0.93 -11.07 -9.34
N GLU A 53 -0.74 -9.77 -9.58
CA GLU A 53 -1.45 -9.04 -10.64
C GLU A 53 -0.64 -8.93 -11.93
N GLU A 54 0.67 -8.71 -11.81
CA GLU A 54 1.54 -8.51 -12.98
C GLU A 54 2.20 -9.80 -13.46
N HIS A 55 2.29 -10.82 -12.59
CA HIS A 55 2.95 -12.09 -12.90
C HIS A 55 2.06 -13.29 -12.60
N THR A 56 2.37 -14.41 -13.25
CA THR A 56 1.70 -15.68 -12.98
C THR A 56 2.29 -16.38 -11.75
N ARG A 57 1.49 -17.24 -11.11
CA ARG A 57 1.97 -18.11 -10.01
C ARG A 57 3.20 -18.91 -10.39
N ALA A 58 3.27 -19.38 -11.64
CA ALA A 58 4.39 -20.18 -12.13
C ALA A 58 5.69 -19.35 -12.27
N GLU A 59 5.59 -18.07 -12.59
CA GLU A 59 6.73 -17.16 -12.60
C GLU A 59 7.18 -16.82 -11.18
N TYR A 60 6.23 -16.50 -10.30
CA TYR A 60 6.52 -16.25 -8.89
C TYR A 60 7.23 -17.44 -8.21
N VAL A 61 6.71 -18.66 -8.36
CA VAL A 61 7.31 -19.88 -7.81
C VAL A 61 8.75 -20.06 -8.29
N ARG A 62 9.02 -19.83 -9.58
CA ARG A 62 10.37 -19.98 -10.13
C ARG A 62 11.33 -18.90 -9.67
N ALA A 63 10.88 -17.65 -9.57
CA ALA A 63 11.74 -16.51 -9.22
C ALA A 63 12.05 -16.45 -7.72
N TYR A 64 11.16 -16.95 -6.87
CA TYR A 64 11.27 -16.89 -5.41
C TYR A 64 11.46 -18.25 -4.74
N ASP A 65 11.63 -19.32 -5.52
CA ASP A 65 11.69 -20.71 -5.03
C ASP A 65 10.54 -21.04 -4.05
N ALA A 66 9.34 -20.51 -4.34
CA ALA A 66 8.21 -20.56 -3.43
C ALA A 66 7.41 -21.85 -3.60
N ASP A 67 6.95 -22.42 -2.49
CA ASP A 67 6.04 -23.56 -2.54
C ASP A 67 4.57 -23.14 -2.72
N SER A 68 3.71 -24.13 -2.97
CA SER A 68 2.28 -23.89 -3.16
C SER A 68 1.56 -23.39 -1.90
N THR A 69 2.10 -23.62 -0.71
CA THR A 69 1.55 -23.11 0.56
C THR A 69 1.85 -21.63 0.69
N ALA A 70 3.07 -21.23 0.36
CA ALA A 70 3.57 -19.88 0.38
C ALA A 70 2.84 -18.99 -0.65
N VAL A 71 2.44 -19.55 -1.79
CA VAL A 71 1.56 -18.90 -2.77
C VAL A 71 0.16 -18.68 -2.17
N ARG A 72 -0.49 -19.75 -1.70
CA ARG A 72 -1.86 -19.66 -1.15
C ARG A 72 -1.96 -18.68 0.02
N LEU A 73 -0.97 -18.69 0.92
CA LEU A 73 -0.92 -17.78 2.05
C LEU A 73 -0.89 -16.32 1.60
N ARG A 74 -0.06 -16.00 0.60
CA ARG A 74 0.04 -14.62 0.10
C ARG A 74 -1.20 -14.17 -0.66
N GLU A 75 -1.82 -15.07 -1.42
CA GLU A 75 -3.11 -14.78 -2.07
C GLU A 75 -4.20 -14.49 -1.03
N GLN A 76 -4.29 -15.32 0.01
CA GLN A 76 -5.24 -15.10 1.11
C GLN A 76 -5.01 -13.77 1.83
N VAL A 77 -3.74 -13.42 2.12
CA VAL A 77 -3.39 -12.13 2.73
C VAL A 77 -3.80 -10.99 1.82
N LYS A 78 -3.55 -11.10 0.50
CA LYS A 78 -3.95 -10.08 -0.48
C LYS A 78 -5.46 -9.89 -0.49
N GLU A 79 -6.23 -10.97 -0.60
CA GLU A 79 -7.69 -10.95 -0.64
C GLU A 79 -8.29 -10.40 0.66
N GLN A 80 -7.72 -10.75 1.81
CA GLN A 80 -8.17 -10.23 3.10
C GLN A 80 -7.95 -8.72 3.18
N ILE A 81 -6.78 -8.24 2.78
CA ILE A 81 -6.48 -6.81 2.74
C ILE A 81 -7.42 -6.09 1.77
N GLU A 82 -7.62 -6.61 0.55
CA GLU A 82 -8.50 -6.01 -0.45
C GLU A 82 -9.98 -5.99 -0.04
N SER A 83 -10.41 -6.92 0.82
CA SER A 83 -11.76 -6.94 1.35
C SER A 83 -12.00 -5.94 2.48
N GLU A 84 -10.95 -5.51 3.19
CA GLU A 84 -11.05 -4.64 4.35
C GLU A 84 -10.55 -3.21 4.08
N ALA A 85 -9.58 -3.05 3.15
CA ALA A 85 -8.90 -1.80 2.88
C ALA A 85 -9.55 -0.97 1.78
N ASP A 86 -9.67 0.34 2.02
CA ASP A 86 -9.89 1.31 0.95
C ASP A 86 -8.55 1.69 0.30
N LEU A 87 -8.21 0.99 -0.80
CA LEU A 87 -6.95 1.22 -1.53
C LEU A 87 -6.86 2.63 -2.13
N GLN A 88 -8.00 3.26 -2.45
CA GLN A 88 -8.01 4.63 -2.97
C GLN A 88 -7.53 5.59 -1.88
N GLN A 89 -8.05 5.44 -0.67
CA GLN A 89 -7.62 6.23 0.49
C GLN A 89 -6.13 6.05 0.81
N VAL A 90 -5.61 4.83 0.69
CA VAL A 90 -4.17 4.55 0.90
C VAL A 90 -3.31 5.32 -0.10
N VAL A 91 -3.68 5.31 -1.39
CA VAL A 91 -2.92 6.01 -2.44
C VAL A 91 -2.94 7.52 -2.19
N GLU A 92 -4.11 8.10 -1.89
CA GLU A 92 -4.23 9.53 -1.58
C GLU A 92 -3.31 9.94 -0.42
N ARG A 93 -3.30 9.16 0.67
CA ARG A 93 -2.41 9.39 1.82
C ARG A 93 -0.93 9.29 1.47
N LEU A 94 -0.55 8.38 0.57
CA LEU A 94 0.83 8.21 0.13
C LEU A 94 1.29 9.35 -0.79
N ASP A 95 0.38 9.86 -1.62
CA ASP A 95 0.64 11.00 -2.49
C ASP A 95 0.80 12.29 -1.66
N ASP A 96 -0.05 12.49 -0.65
CA ASP A 96 0.09 13.59 0.32
C ASP A 96 1.42 13.51 1.09
N ALA A 97 1.84 12.30 1.49
CA ALA A 97 3.09 12.09 2.22
C ALA A 97 4.34 12.34 1.35
N ARG A 98 4.25 12.12 0.03
CA ARG A 98 5.35 12.38 -0.93
C ARG A 98 5.34 13.81 -1.45
N GLY A 99 4.17 14.43 -1.51
CA GLY A 99 3.92 15.77 -1.99
C GLY A 99 3.67 16.75 -0.85
N GLY A 100 4.72 17.15 -0.13
CA GLY A 100 4.70 18.39 0.64
C GLY A 100 4.57 19.61 -0.30
N GLY A 101 3.37 19.82 -0.87
CA GLY A 101 3.14 20.77 -1.96
C GLY A 101 1.68 21.18 -2.11
N ALA A 102 1.19 21.92 -1.11
CA ALA A 102 0.02 22.80 -1.06
C ALA A 102 -1.39 22.16 -0.98
N PRO A 103 -2.16 22.44 0.10
CA PRO A 103 -3.60 22.45 -0.01
C PRO A 103 -4.01 23.66 -0.87
N SER A 104 -4.61 23.42 -2.03
CA SER A 104 -5.39 24.45 -2.72
C SER A 104 -6.69 24.67 -1.94
N THR A 105 -6.59 25.35 -0.81
CA THR A 105 -7.71 26.04 -0.18
C THR A 105 -7.61 27.52 -0.54
N GLU A 106 -8.25 27.90 -1.64
CA GLU A 106 -8.78 29.26 -1.83
C GLU A 106 -10.26 29.04 -2.22
N GLY A 107 -11.27 29.32 -1.40
CA GLY A 107 -11.39 30.50 -0.56
C GLY A 107 -11.89 31.70 -1.36
N SER A 108 -12.79 31.51 -2.33
CA SER A 108 -13.52 32.65 -2.93
C SER A 108 -14.64 33.13 -2.01
N THR A 109 -14.25 33.84 -0.94
CA THR A 109 -15.10 34.88 -0.37
C THR A 109 -14.82 36.18 -1.10
N GLU A 110 -15.59 36.49 -2.13
CA GLU A 110 -15.70 37.86 -2.62
C GLU A 110 -17.02 38.45 -2.14
N ARG A 111 -16.91 39.11 -0.99
CA ARG A 111 -17.79 40.15 -0.49
C ARG A 111 -17.76 41.31 -1.50
N THR A 112 -18.78 41.44 -2.34
CA THR A 112 -19.04 42.72 -3.02
C THR A 112 -19.75 43.67 -2.05
N THR A 113 -19.07 44.77 -1.80
CA THR A 113 -19.47 45.94 -1.00
C THR A 113 -20.71 46.66 -1.56
N GLU A 114 -21.57 47.09 -0.64
CA GLU A 114 -22.31 48.37 -0.60
C GLU A 114 -22.74 49.14 -1.88
N SER A 115 -24.02 49.53 -1.85
CA SER A 115 -24.55 50.88 -2.16
C SER A 115 -24.87 51.27 -3.61
N SER A 116 -26.16 51.21 -3.96
CA SER A 116 -27.03 52.35 -4.36
C SER A 116 -28.48 51.94 -4.54
#